data_AF-N1WRM5-F1
#
_entry.id   AF-N1WRM5-F1
#
_cell.length_a   1.000
_cell.length_b   1.000
_cell.length_c   1.000
_cell.angle_alpha   90.00
_cell.angle_beta   90.00
_cell.angle_gamma   90.00
#
_symmetry.space_group_name_H-M   'P 1'
#
loop_
_entity.id
_entity.type
_entity.pdbx_description
1 polymer ?
#
loop_
_entity_poly.entity_id
_entity_poly.type
_entity_poly.pdbx_seq_one_letter_code
_entity_poly.pdbx_strand_id
1 'polypeptide(L)'
;MKMKLILILLFIINPLSDNYLLIAESEINEKIEDKLTKNDQYFDKKLESFFKNYVTSNQIAVQNAEDGLIYHEYLEFLLHNGAGLNKIDENKQTKEIREELEIIDLNNESGIKNLFYKIVSPVVQKFKEELSKEEYEDELILEISKNKPSQYDNIDIALLINWLVHKYDPNDFNRPFLKKFVILFIFIQLELN
;
A
#
# COMPACT_ATOMS: atom_id res chain seq x y z
N MET A 1 -24.37 -26.56 -42.15
CA MET A 1 -24.55 -26.90 -40.72
C MET A 1 -23.20 -26.90 -40.04
N LYS A 2 -23.05 -26.09 -38.98
CA LYS A 2 -21.94 -26.07 -37.98
C LYS A 2 -20.56 -25.56 -38.40
N MET A 3 -20.43 -24.25 -38.28
CA MET A 3 -19.36 -23.52 -37.60
C MET A 3 -18.59 -24.32 -36.53
N LYS A 4 -17.26 -24.39 -36.66
CA LYS A 4 -16.24 -24.47 -35.58
C LYS A 4 -14.95 -23.89 -36.18
N LEU A 5 -14.74 -22.58 -36.17
CA LEU A 5 -14.53 -21.69 -35.02
C LEU A 5 -13.25 -22.08 -34.25
N ILE A 6 -12.21 -21.33 -34.59
CA ILE A 6 -11.08 -20.89 -33.76
C ILE A 6 -10.08 -21.98 -33.38
N LEU A 7 -8.99 -22.03 -34.16
CA LEU A 7 -7.67 -22.28 -33.60
C LEU A 7 -7.47 -21.22 -32.49
N ILE A 8 -7.67 -21.61 -31.24
CA ILE A 8 -7.17 -20.81 -30.12
C ILE A 8 -5.66 -20.97 -30.22
N LEU A 9 -4.99 -19.91 -30.72
CA LEU A 9 -3.58 -19.72 -30.48
C LEU A 9 -3.38 -19.82 -28.96
N LEU A 10 -2.85 -20.94 -28.50
CA LEU A 10 -2.17 -21.02 -27.22
C LEU A 10 -0.93 -20.13 -27.36
N PHE A 11 -1.13 -18.84 -27.15
CA PHE A 11 -0.08 -17.99 -26.63
C PHE A 11 0.26 -18.53 -25.24
N ILE A 12 1.11 -19.55 -25.20
CA ILE A 12 2.06 -19.69 -24.11
C ILE A 12 3.02 -18.51 -24.31
N ILE A 13 2.56 -17.32 -23.94
CA ILE A 13 3.49 -16.29 -23.54
C ILE A 13 4.08 -16.90 -22.28
N ASN A 14 5.30 -17.39 -22.41
CA ASN A 14 6.17 -17.58 -21.28
C ASN A 14 7.01 -16.30 -21.23
N PRO A 15 6.52 -15.18 -20.65
CA PRO A 15 7.40 -14.07 -20.43
C PRO A 15 7.99 -14.23 -19.02
N LEU A 16 9.26 -13.86 -18.94
CA LEU A 16 9.95 -13.39 -17.74
C LEU A 16 10.62 -14.49 -16.92
N SER A 17 11.93 -14.28 -16.71
CA SER A 17 12.63 -14.77 -15.54
C SER A 17 11.72 -14.69 -14.31
N ASP A 18 11.55 -15.79 -13.59
CA ASP A 18 10.73 -15.84 -12.38
C ASP A 18 11.30 -14.87 -11.34
N ASN A 19 10.86 -13.61 -11.39
CA ASN A 19 11.09 -12.62 -10.36
C ASN A 19 9.94 -12.83 -9.37
N TYR A 20 10.16 -13.74 -8.43
CA TYR A 20 9.21 -14.14 -7.40
C TYR A 20 8.81 -12.97 -6.51
N LEU A 21 9.68 -11.98 -6.34
CA LEU A 21 9.31 -10.71 -5.72
C LEU A 21 8.15 -10.01 -6.46
N LEU A 22 8.21 -9.89 -7.79
CA LEU A 22 7.10 -9.30 -8.57
C LEU A 22 5.81 -10.11 -8.46
N ILE A 23 5.91 -11.44 -8.42
CA ILE A 23 4.75 -12.33 -8.24
C ILE A 23 4.14 -12.13 -6.85
N ALA A 24 4.98 -12.09 -5.81
CA ALA A 24 4.55 -11.85 -4.43
C ALA A 24 3.88 -10.47 -4.29
N GLU A 25 4.47 -9.42 -4.88
CA GLU A 25 3.87 -8.08 -4.90
C GLU A 25 2.51 -8.04 -5.57
N SER A 26 2.36 -8.74 -6.70
CA SER A 26 1.08 -8.83 -7.39
C SER A 26 0.01 -9.48 -6.51
N GLU A 27 0.33 -10.61 -5.86
CA GLU A 27 -0.60 -11.31 -4.98
C GLU A 27 -0.96 -10.48 -3.73
N ILE A 28 0.00 -9.76 -3.16
CA ILE A 28 -0.24 -8.84 -2.04
C ILE A 28 -1.18 -7.72 -2.46
N ASN A 29 -0.94 -7.11 -3.64
CA ASN A 29 -1.78 -6.04 -4.16
C ASN A 29 -3.21 -6.45 -4.40
N GLU A 30 -3.42 -7.61 -5.02
CA GLU A 30 -4.74 -8.15 -5.29
C GLU A 30 -5.52 -8.31 -3.98
N LYS A 31 -4.90 -8.88 -2.94
CA LYS A 31 -5.53 -9.06 -1.63
C LYS A 31 -5.85 -7.73 -0.92
N ILE A 32 -4.99 -6.71 -1.06
CA ILE A 32 -5.28 -5.37 -0.51
C ILE A 32 -6.46 -4.76 -1.27
N GLU A 33 -6.46 -4.85 -2.60
CA GLU A 33 -7.54 -4.35 -3.45
C GLU A 33 -8.89 -5.00 -3.13
N ASP A 34 -8.92 -6.33 -3.05
CA ASP A 34 -10.11 -7.09 -2.66
C ASP A 34 -10.66 -6.64 -1.31
N LYS A 35 -9.77 -6.35 -0.35
CA LYS A 35 -10.17 -5.87 0.97
C LYS A 35 -10.74 -4.44 0.91
N LEU A 36 -10.11 -3.54 0.17
CA LEU A 36 -10.57 -2.16 0.02
C LEU A 36 -11.88 -2.07 -0.74
N THR A 37 -12.05 -2.92 -1.75
CA THR A 37 -13.21 -2.88 -2.64
C THR A 37 -14.40 -3.73 -2.18
N LYS A 38 -14.26 -4.39 -1.01
CA LYS A 38 -15.23 -5.34 -0.47
C LYS A 38 -16.66 -4.80 -0.39
N ASN A 39 -16.85 -3.52 -0.07
CA ASN A 39 -18.15 -2.88 0.04
C ASN A 39 -18.46 -1.96 -1.17
N ASP A 40 -17.42 -1.33 -1.72
CA ASP A 40 -17.52 -0.47 -2.89
C ASP A 40 -16.36 -0.75 -3.87
N GLN A 41 -16.70 -1.24 -5.06
CA GLN A 41 -15.75 -1.58 -6.12
C GLN A 41 -14.84 -0.42 -6.57
N TYR A 42 -15.20 0.83 -6.26
CA TYR A 42 -14.40 2.02 -6.60
C TYR A 42 -13.70 2.64 -5.39
N PHE A 43 -13.75 2.01 -4.22
CA PHE A 43 -13.24 2.58 -2.98
C PHE A 43 -11.74 2.91 -3.03
N ASP A 44 -10.93 1.98 -3.53
CA ASP A 44 -9.49 2.16 -3.78
C ASP A 44 -9.21 3.51 -4.50
N LYS A 45 -9.83 3.69 -5.67
CA LYS A 45 -9.62 4.87 -6.51
C LYS A 45 -10.10 6.15 -5.84
N LYS A 46 -11.19 6.08 -5.07
CA LYS A 46 -11.71 7.21 -4.28
C LYS A 46 -10.72 7.62 -3.20
N LEU A 47 -10.18 6.64 -2.47
CA LEU A 47 -9.20 6.87 -1.41
C LEU A 47 -7.90 7.48 -1.98
N GLU A 48 -7.40 6.95 -3.10
CA GLU A 48 -6.22 7.48 -3.78
C GLU A 48 -6.43 8.94 -4.23
N SER A 49 -7.55 9.22 -4.90
CA SER A 49 -7.86 10.57 -5.38
C SER A 49 -8.03 11.56 -4.23
N PHE A 50 -8.69 11.13 -3.15
CA PHE A 50 -8.84 11.94 -1.94
C PHE A 50 -7.48 12.33 -1.37
N PHE A 51 -6.58 11.36 -1.18
CA PHE A 51 -5.24 11.61 -0.64
C PHE A 51 -4.45 12.60 -1.50
N LYS A 52 -4.40 12.39 -2.82
CA LYS A 52 -3.68 13.29 -3.75
C LYS A 52 -4.19 14.74 -3.68
N ASN A 53 -5.51 14.90 -3.59
CA ASN A 53 -6.13 16.22 -3.44
C ASN A 53 -5.76 16.87 -2.10
N TYR A 54 -5.79 16.10 -1.01
CA TYR A 54 -5.45 16.59 0.32
C TYR A 54 -4.01 17.11 0.38
N VAL A 55 -3.02 16.34 -0.10
CA VAL A 55 -1.60 16.75 -0.05
C VAL A 55 -1.28 17.92 -0.95
N THR A 56 -1.89 17.97 -2.14
CA THR A 56 -1.73 19.10 -3.07
C THR A 56 -2.33 20.38 -2.48
N SER A 57 -3.51 20.27 -1.85
CA SER A 57 -4.19 21.43 -1.23
C SER A 57 -3.42 22.00 -0.05
N ASN A 58 -2.69 21.16 0.68
CA ASN A 58 -1.79 21.57 1.76
C ASN A 58 -0.38 21.98 1.26
N GLN A 59 -0.18 22.09 -0.06
CA GLN A 59 1.11 22.47 -0.67
C GLN A 59 2.28 21.54 -0.29
N ILE A 60 1.98 20.31 0.11
CA ILE A 60 3.00 19.31 0.46
C ILE A 60 3.65 18.76 -0.81
N ALA A 61 2.90 18.70 -1.91
CA ALA A 61 3.39 18.27 -3.21
C ALA A 61 3.29 19.37 -4.27
N VAL A 62 4.24 19.37 -5.21
CA VAL A 62 4.22 20.26 -6.37
C VAL A 62 3.14 19.80 -7.36
N GLN A 63 2.28 20.72 -7.83
CA GLN A 63 1.28 20.42 -8.85
C GLN A 63 1.94 19.79 -10.10
N ASN A 64 1.43 18.63 -10.54
CA ASN A 64 1.93 17.81 -11.65
C ASN A 64 3.16 16.92 -11.36
N ALA A 65 3.50 16.66 -10.10
CA ALA A 65 4.44 15.61 -9.74
C ALA A 65 3.95 14.21 -10.13
N GLU A 66 4.88 13.28 -10.38
CA GLU A 66 4.56 11.86 -10.51
C GLU A 66 4.04 11.31 -9.16
N ASP A 67 3.19 10.29 -9.22
CA ASP A 67 2.58 9.65 -8.04
C ASP A 67 3.61 9.29 -6.99
N GLY A 68 4.72 8.65 -7.40
CA GLY A 68 5.76 8.24 -6.48
C GLY A 68 6.43 9.40 -5.72
N LEU A 69 6.64 10.55 -6.39
CA LEU A 69 7.17 11.75 -5.77
C LEU A 69 6.20 12.34 -4.73
N ILE A 70 4.89 12.35 -5.03
CA ILE A 70 3.87 12.81 -4.09
C ILE A 70 3.90 12.01 -2.78
N TYR A 71 4.02 10.68 -2.89
CA TYR A 71 4.09 9.79 -1.72
C TYR A 71 5.37 10.03 -0.91
N HIS A 72 6.52 10.12 -1.58
CA HIS A 72 7.79 10.35 -0.92
C HIS A 72 7.84 11.70 -0.20
N GLU A 73 7.49 12.80 -0.87
CA GLU A 73 7.48 14.15 -0.28
C GLU A 73 6.57 14.23 0.96
N TYR A 74 5.43 13.54 0.92
CA TYR A 74 4.54 13.48 2.07
C TYR A 74 5.14 12.69 3.25
N LEU A 75 5.79 11.55 2.99
CA LEU A 75 6.48 10.79 4.03
C LEU A 75 7.63 11.58 4.66
N GLU A 76 8.43 12.29 3.85
CA GLU A 76 9.48 13.20 4.35
C GLU A 76 8.88 14.33 5.20
N PHE A 77 7.75 14.89 4.77
CA PHE A 77 7.06 15.92 5.52
C PHE A 77 6.63 15.41 6.91
N LEU A 78 6.04 14.21 6.99
CA LEU A 78 5.67 13.59 8.27
C LEU A 78 6.90 13.32 9.16
N LEU A 79 8.02 12.89 8.59
CA LEU A 79 9.25 12.63 9.33
C LEU A 79 9.82 13.92 9.94
N HIS A 80 9.86 15.01 9.17
CA HIS A 80 10.50 16.26 9.58
C HIS A 80 9.63 17.13 10.50
N ASN A 81 8.30 17.09 10.35
CA ASN A 81 7.38 17.93 11.12
C ASN A 81 6.69 17.18 12.26
N GLY A 82 6.99 15.88 12.40
CA GLY A 82 6.14 14.97 13.14
C GLY A 82 4.81 14.75 12.42
N ALA A 83 4.04 13.76 12.86
CA ALA A 83 2.76 13.43 12.23
C ALA A 83 1.67 14.50 12.41
N GLY A 84 1.95 15.57 13.16
CA GLY A 84 0.97 16.57 13.54
C GLY A 84 0.86 17.72 12.56
N LEU A 85 0.20 17.53 11.42
CA LEU A 85 -0.39 18.64 10.64
C LEU A 85 -1.79 18.27 10.12
N ASN A 86 -2.68 19.27 10.23
CA ASN A 86 -4.10 19.34 9.85
C ASN A 86 -4.88 18.02 9.78
N LYS A 87 -5.82 17.82 10.72
CA LYS A 87 -6.88 16.82 10.59
C LYS A 87 -7.53 16.87 9.21
N ILE A 88 -8.00 15.71 8.76
CA ILE A 88 -8.84 15.66 7.56
C ILE A 88 -10.04 16.59 7.75
N ASP A 89 -10.33 17.42 6.75
CA ASP A 89 -11.52 18.26 6.74
C ASP A 89 -12.79 17.40 6.91
N GLU A 90 -13.62 17.76 7.88
CA GLU A 90 -14.88 17.07 8.20
C GLU A 90 -15.98 17.41 7.18
N ASN A 91 -15.85 16.85 5.97
CA ASN A 91 -16.85 16.95 4.91
C ASN A 91 -17.53 15.59 4.66
N LYS A 92 -18.54 15.57 3.76
CA LYS A 92 -19.31 14.36 3.47
C LYS A 92 -18.44 13.22 2.94
N GLN A 93 -17.49 13.52 2.04
CA GLN A 93 -16.62 12.54 1.42
C GLN A 93 -15.68 11.90 2.46
N THR A 94 -15.11 12.70 3.36
CA THR A 94 -14.30 12.21 4.48
C THR A 94 -15.07 11.22 5.34
N LYS A 95 -16.32 11.53 5.68
CA LYS A 95 -17.16 10.64 6.49
C LYS A 95 -17.43 9.30 5.81
N GLU A 96 -17.77 9.34 4.53
CA GLU A 96 -17.96 8.12 3.72
C GLU A 96 -16.69 7.25 3.68
N ILE A 97 -15.52 7.88 3.52
CA ILE A 97 -14.23 7.16 3.53
C ILE A 97 -13.95 6.53 4.89
N ARG A 98 -14.20 7.26 5.98
CA ARG A 98 -13.98 6.79 7.35
C ARG A 98 -14.87 5.60 7.69
N GLU A 99 -16.15 5.68 7.36
CA GLU A 99 -17.11 4.58 7.58
C GLU A 99 -16.68 3.30 6.86
N GLU A 100 -16.26 3.40 5.60
CA GLU A 100 -15.77 2.24 4.83
C GLU A 100 -14.51 1.63 5.45
N LEU A 101 -13.54 2.47 5.86
CA LEU A 101 -12.32 2.00 6.51
C LEU A 101 -12.57 1.37 7.88
N GLU A 102 -13.56 1.87 8.62
CA GLU A 102 -13.98 1.26 9.89
C GLU A 102 -14.58 -0.15 9.67
N ILE A 103 -15.42 -0.33 8.63
CA ILE A 103 -16.01 -1.64 8.32
C ILE A 103 -14.95 -2.69 8.01
N ILE A 104 -13.83 -2.30 7.38
CA ILE A 104 -12.74 -3.21 7.03
C ILE A 104 -11.59 -3.20 8.03
N ASP A 105 -11.75 -2.52 9.19
CA ASP A 105 -10.76 -2.41 10.26
C ASP A 105 -9.42 -1.87 9.74
N LEU A 106 -9.45 -0.70 9.07
CA LEU A 106 -8.29 0.03 8.56
C LEU A 106 -8.27 1.50 9.00
N ASN A 107 -9.12 1.87 9.95
CA ASN A 107 -9.20 3.21 10.54
C ASN A 107 -8.31 3.39 11.79
N ASN A 108 -7.47 2.42 12.12
CA ASN A 108 -6.65 2.42 13.32
C ASN A 108 -5.33 1.67 13.11
N GLU A 109 -4.35 1.96 13.97
CA GLU A 109 -3.00 1.37 13.89
C GLU A 109 -3.03 -0.18 13.94
N SER A 110 -3.84 -0.77 14.82
CA SER A 110 -3.99 -2.23 14.94
C SER A 110 -4.55 -2.87 13.67
N GLY A 111 -5.56 -2.24 13.07
CA GLY A 111 -6.18 -2.69 11.82
C GLY A 111 -5.19 -2.77 10.66
N ILE A 112 -4.27 -1.82 10.59
CA ILE A 112 -3.25 -1.76 9.54
C ILE A 112 -2.09 -2.70 9.82
N LYS A 113 -1.64 -2.83 11.07
CA LYS A 113 -0.76 -3.93 11.50
C LYS A 113 -1.36 -5.30 11.14
N ASN A 114 -2.66 -5.48 11.34
CA ASN A 114 -3.36 -6.70 10.98
C ASN A 114 -3.45 -6.90 9.46
N LEU A 115 -3.61 -5.84 8.67
CA LEU A 115 -3.55 -5.90 7.21
C LEU A 115 -2.21 -6.49 6.76
N PHE A 116 -1.11 -5.93 7.26
CA PHE A 116 0.24 -6.41 6.99
C PHE A 116 0.41 -7.89 7.34
N TYR A 117 0.05 -8.27 8.57
CA TYR A 117 0.24 -9.64 9.01
C TYR A 117 -0.65 -10.63 8.27
N LYS A 118 -1.90 -10.27 7.95
CA LYS A 118 -2.85 -11.18 7.31
C LYS A 118 -2.67 -11.27 5.80
N ILE A 119 -2.06 -10.25 5.16
CA ILE A 119 -1.88 -10.22 3.71
C ILE A 119 -0.42 -10.48 3.31
N VAL A 120 0.52 -9.72 3.86
CA VAL A 120 1.93 -9.77 3.45
C VAL A 120 2.59 -11.06 3.96
N SER A 121 2.50 -11.34 5.26
CA SER A 121 3.20 -12.49 5.86
C SER A 121 2.88 -13.84 5.19
N PRO A 122 1.62 -14.21 4.90
CA PRO A 122 1.31 -15.49 4.25
C PRO A 122 1.89 -15.61 2.84
N VAL A 123 1.93 -14.50 2.09
CA VAL A 123 2.51 -14.49 0.74
C VAL A 123 4.02 -14.66 0.81
N VAL A 124 4.69 -13.96 1.73
CA VAL A 124 6.14 -14.12 1.92
C VAL A 124 6.51 -15.52 2.39
N GLN A 125 5.73 -16.10 3.31
CA GLN A 125 5.97 -17.48 3.75
C GLN A 125 5.76 -18.49 2.61
N LYS A 126 4.77 -18.25 1.74
CA LYS A 126 4.50 -19.07 0.55
C LYS A 126 5.70 -19.08 -0.43
N PHE A 127 6.40 -17.95 -0.59
CA PHE A 127 7.53 -17.80 -1.51
C PHE A 127 8.89 -17.74 -0.80
N LYS A 128 8.98 -18.19 0.46
CA LYS A 128 10.14 -17.94 1.32
C LYS A 128 11.44 -18.50 0.75
N GLU A 129 11.40 -19.70 0.19
CA GLU A 129 12.59 -20.38 -0.33
C GLU A 129 13.07 -19.72 -1.62
N GLU A 130 12.15 -19.26 -2.46
CA GLU A 130 12.39 -18.57 -3.71
C GLU A 130 12.94 -17.17 -3.46
N LEU A 131 12.27 -16.38 -2.63
CA LEU A 131 12.70 -15.04 -2.24
C LEU A 131 14.07 -15.05 -1.56
N SER A 132 14.40 -16.09 -0.79
CA SER A 132 15.72 -16.23 -0.16
C SER A 132 16.88 -16.48 -1.13
N LYS A 133 16.56 -16.81 -2.39
CA LYS A 133 17.54 -17.04 -3.47
C LYS A 133 17.65 -15.84 -4.41
N GLU A 134 16.76 -14.85 -4.27
CA GLU A 134 16.78 -13.62 -5.07
C GLU A 134 17.71 -12.58 -4.42
N GLU A 135 18.39 -11.81 -5.27
CA GLU A 135 19.34 -10.76 -4.87
C GLU A 135 18.61 -9.50 -4.34
N TYR A 136 17.32 -9.36 -4.66
CA TYR A 136 16.50 -8.19 -4.32
C TYR A 136 15.84 -8.38 -2.95
N GLU A 137 16.58 -8.01 -1.91
CA GLU A 137 16.09 -8.00 -0.53
C GLU A 137 15.12 -6.82 -0.33
N ASP A 138 13.84 -7.01 -0.67
CA ASP A 138 12.77 -6.11 -0.21
C ASP A 138 12.56 -6.33 1.30
N GLU A 139 13.45 -5.71 2.08
CA GLU A 139 13.45 -5.82 3.54
C GLU A 139 12.09 -5.40 4.13
N LEU A 140 11.31 -4.47 3.53
CA LEU A 140 9.96 -4.12 4.00
C LEU A 140 9.06 -5.33 4.08
N ILE A 141 8.87 -5.98 2.93
CA ILE A 141 8.08 -7.19 2.84
C ILE A 141 8.65 -8.29 3.75
N LEU A 142 9.98 -8.44 3.80
CA LEU A 142 10.65 -9.47 4.58
C LEU A 142 10.59 -9.25 6.10
N GLU A 143 10.83 -8.05 6.61
CA GLU A 143 10.78 -7.73 8.04
C GLU A 143 9.34 -7.79 8.55
N ILE A 144 8.37 -7.27 7.80
CA ILE A 144 6.95 -7.41 8.15
C ILE A 144 6.56 -8.89 8.25
N SER A 145 7.11 -9.73 7.37
CA SER A 145 6.85 -11.18 7.44
C SER A 145 7.46 -11.86 8.66
N LYS A 146 8.58 -11.32 9.19
CA LYS A 146 9.40 -11.89 10.26
C LYS A 146 8.99 -11.36 11.65
N ASN A 147 8.63 -10.08 11.74
CA ASN A 147 8.22 -9.43 12.98
C ASN A 147 6.70 -9.51 13.14
N LYS A 148 6.25 -10.32 14.11
CA LYS A 148 4.91 -10.14 14.70
C LYS A 148 5.06 -9.05 15.75
N PRO A 149 4.46 -7.86 15.60
CA PRO A 149 4.45 -6.89 16.68
C PRO A 149 3.84 -7.59 17.90
N SER A 150 4.60 -7.61 19.00
CA SER A 150 3.99 -7.96 20.28
C SER A 150 2.94 -6.90 20.57
N GLN A 151 1.91 -7.21 21.37
CA GLN A 151 0.81 -6.30 21.68
C GLN A 151 1.23 -4.98 22.40
N TYR A 152 2.53 -4.71 22.52
CA TYR A 152 3.13 -3.66 23.34
C TYR A 152 3.98 -2.64 22.55
N ASP A 153 4.12 -2.78 21.23
CA ASP A 153 4.98 -1.89 20.44
C ASP A 153 4.16 -0.74 19.84
N ASN A 154 3.96 0.32 20.64
CA ASN A 154 3.37 1.61 20.23
C ASN A 154 4.34 2.49 19.40
N ILE A 155 5.32 1.90 18.70
CA ILE A 155 6.44 2.61 18.07
C ILE A 155 6.43 2.43 16.53
N ASP A 156 5.38 1.90 15.92
CA ASP A 156 5.56 1.33 14.57
C ASP A 156 5.45 2.35 13.45
N ILE A 157 4.62 3.38 13.60
CA ILE A 157 4.28 4.25 12.47
C ILE A 157 5.44 5.14 12.04
N ALA A 158 6.03 5.90 12.97
CA ALA A 158 7.15 6.79 12.66
C ALA A 158 8.39 6.00 12.22
N LEU A 159 8.59 4.79 12.77
CA LEU A 159 9.65 3.89 12.33
C LEU A 159 9.44 3.41 10.89
N LEU A 160 8.20 3.02 10.54
CA LEU A 160 7.86 2.63 9.18
C LEU A 160 8.09 3.78 8.18
N ILE A 161 7.70 5.02 8.52
CA ILE A 161 7.99 6.20 7.68
C ILE A 161 9.49 6.35 7.47
N ASN A 162 10.24 6.41 8.58
CA ASN A 162 11.67 6.64 8.54
C ASN A 162 12.37 5.58 7.68
N TRP A 163 11.94 4.34 7.80
CA TRP A 163 12.50 3.26 7.04
C TRP A 163 12.13 3.29 5.56
N LEU A 164 10.86 3.59 5.23
CA LEU A 164 10.42 3.79 3.84
C LEU A 164 11.24 4.88 3.14
N VAL A 165 11.46 6.02 3.82
CA VAL A 165 12.24 7.16 3.30
C VAL A 165 13.72 6.80 3.14
N HIS A 166 14.31 6.04 4.05
CA HIS A 166 15.72 5.65 3.95
C HIS A 166 15.99 4.61 2.87
N LYS A 167 15.01 3.76 2.57
CA LYS A 167 15.20 2.59 1.71
C LYS A 167 14.82 2.83 0.25
N TYR A 168 13.78 3.62 0.00
CA TYR A 168 13.18 3.76 -1.32
C TYR A 168 13.37 5.17 -1.87
N ASP A 169 13.59 5.27 -3.18
CA ASP A 169 13.56 6.54 -3.87
C ASP A 169 12.13 6.88 -4.36
N PRO A 170 11.86 8.12 -4.77
CA PRO A 170 10.54 8.52 -5.27
C PRO A 170 9.94 7.62 -6.35
N ASN A 171 10.75 7.04 -7.24
CA ASN A 171 10.25 6.20 -8.34
C ASN A 171 9.80 4.82 -7.87
N ASP A 172 10.35 4.32 -6.76
CA ASP A 172 9.95 3.01 -6.20
C ASP A 172 8.49 3.01 -5.77
N PHE A 173 7.95 4.16 -5.34
CA PHE A 173 6.55 4.33 -4.96
C PHE A 173 5.58 4.23 -6.15
N ASN A 174 6.08 4.13 -7.39
CA ASN A 174 5.26 3.74 -8.53
C ASN A 174 4.85 2.25 -8.49
N ARG A 175 5.46 1.44 -7.62
CA ARG A 175 5.02 0.06 -7.35
C ARG A 175 3.62 0.08 -6.71
N PRO A 176 2.62 -0.64 -7.26
CA PRO A 176 1.27 -0.60 -6.72
C PRO A 176 1.17 -1.02 -5.25
N PHE A 177 2.06 -1.92 -4.80
CA PHE A 177 2.11 -2.39 -3.41
C PHE A 177 2.49 -1.25 -2.47
N LEU A 178 3.64 -0.61 -2.71
CA LEU A 178 4.11 0.51 -1.89
C LEU A 178 3.12 1.67 -1.92
N LYS A 179 2.56 1.98 -3.09
CA LYS A 179 1.54 3.02 -3.26
C LYS A 179 0.31 2.80 -2.38
N LYS A 180 -0.37 1.65 -2.51
CA LYS A 180 -1.57 1.35 -1.69
C LYS A 180 -1.22 1.33 -0.21
N PHE A 181 -0.04 0.83 0.10
CA PHE A 181 0.43 0.75 1.46
C PHE A 181 0.62 2.14 2.11
N VAL A 182 1.30 3.05 1.41
CA VAL A 182 1.52 4.43 1.87
C VAL A 182 0.20 5.17 2.02
N ILE A 183 -0.74 5.04 1.08
CA ILE A 183 -2.06 5.70 1.17
C ILE A 183 -2.78 5.31 2.47
N LEU A 184 -2.82 4.01 2.78
CA LEU A 184 -3.51 3.49 3.97
C LEU A 184 -2.82 3.93 5.25
N PHE A 185 -1.49 3.87 5.26
CA PHE A 185 -0.68 4.34 6.36
C PHE A 185 -0.91 5.82 6.68
N ILE A 186 -0.89 6.67 5.64
CA ILE A 186 -1.11 8.10 5.78
C ILE A 186 -2.51 8.40 6.30
N PHE A 187 -3.52 7.68 5.82
CA PHE A 187 -4.88 7.90 6.27
C PHE A 187 -5.00 7.76 7.80
N ILE A 188 -4.43 6.69 8.38
CA ILE A 188 -4.39 6.53 9.84
C ILE A 188 -3.72 7.73 10.52
N GLN A 189 -2.61 8.21 9.97
CA GLN A 189 -1.89 9.34 10.54
C GLN A 189 -2.72 10.61 10.58
N LEU A 190 -3.46 10.89 9.52
CA LEU A 190 -4.35 12.04 9.45
C LEU A 190 -5.58 11.92 10.35
N GLU A 191 -5.99 10.69 10.69
CA GLU A 191 -7.14 10.41 11.55
C GLU A 191 -6.80 10.35 13.04
N LEU A 192 -5.62 9.84 13.41
CA LEU A 192 -5.21 9.67 14.80
C LEU A 192 -4.64 10.96 15.43
N ASN A 193 -4.18 11.93 14.64
CA ASN A 193 -3.73 13.25 15.11
C ASN A 193 -4.90 14.25 15.13
#